data_AF-A0A428XSV5-F1
#
_entry.id   AF-A0A428XSV5-F1
#
_cell.length_a   1.000
_cell.length_b   1.000
_cell.length_c   1.000
_cell.angle_alpha   90.00
_cell.angle_beta   90.00
_cell.angle_gamma   90.00
#
_symmetry.space_group_name_H-M   'P 1'
#
loop_
_entity.id
_entity.type
_entity.pdbx_description
1 polymer ?
#
loop_
_entity_poly.entity_id
_entity_poly.type
_entity_poly.pdbx_seq_one_letter_code
_entity_poly.pdbx_strand_id
1 'polypeptide(L)'
;MGVRDGWRRRWPRSVGTRHWLSYLYATIGALLLVIAFLLLYPLRHVDGFATDLRINVGSNLLDLVLAALVLQPLIVSLSRNAVRWRNRLDYRDVIRRIERATDRMEIWKHWTGLLENQYEPGFEAAVRGALDRGVRFRIMLTDPSCPDAAERARQVAPTDALRLMRQNIERLDKIISELPAQHRDLFQVWISSVGPAHAIYRVDDWLSYGLFRDRRVSESSQREVRVRGDLGELALEAFDNRWNGTGLLSIADHYRMSLRFTVHDATVQHELTYVLHDGEHWVNVNPAALQHAFHPDHEVSVCGDGSRRYVLADASPETRERVLALYAAKYGADQGAVLLRLSNA
;
A
#
# COMPACT_ATOMS: atom_id res chain seq x y z
N MET A 1 -64.39 -6.93 -19.10
CA MET A 1 -63.69 -6.31 -20.26
C MET A 1 -62.51 -5.53 -19.70
N GLY A 2 -61.24 -5.76 -20.00
CA GLY A 2 -60.54 -6.78 -20.76
C GLY A 2 -59.06 -6.58 -20.44
N VAL A 3 -58.46 -7.57 -19.79
CA VAL A 3 -57.01 -7.73 -19.64
C VAL A 3 -56.46 -8.20 -20.99
N ARG A 4 -55.31 -7.68 -21.46
CA ARG A 4 -54.33 -8.34 -22.37
C ARG A 4 -53.16 -7.37 -22.65
N ASP A 5 -51.97 -7.68 -22.12
CA ASP A 5 -50.80 -8.24 -22.85
C ASP A 5 -49.86 -7.11 -23.30
N GLY A 6 -48.60 -6.98 -22.90
CA GLY A 6 -47.64 -8.03 -22.54
C GLY A 6 -46.49 -8.03 -23.56
N TRP A 7 -45.65 -6.99 -23.59
CA TRP A 7 -44.42 -6.98 -24.39
C TRP A 7 -43.20 -6.57 -23.56
N ARG A 8 -42.79 -7.47 -22.66
CA ARG A 8 -41.42 -7.48 -22.13
C ARG A 8 -40.52 -8.10 -23.19
N ARG A 9 -39.70 -7.28 -23.85
CA ARG A 9 -38.58 -7.75 -24.68
C ARG A 9 -37.57 -8.47 -23.77
N ARG A 10 -37.69 -9.81 -23.71
CA ARG A 10 -36.64 -10.70 -23.19
C ARG A 10 -35.44 -10.61 -24.12
N TRP A 11 -34.37 -10.00 -23.65
CA TRP A 11 -33.05 -10.22 -24.24
C TRP A 11 -32.68 -11.70 -24.01
N PRO A 12 -32.34 -12.46 -25.06
CA PRO A 12 -31.85 -13.81 -24.88
C PRO A 12 -30.50 -13.73 -24.15
N ARG A 13 -30.44 -14.37 -22.98
CA ARG A 13 -29.19 -14.65 -22.27
C ARG A 13 -28.30 -15.43 -23.24
N SER A 14 -27.11 -14.88 -23.51
CA SER A 14 -26.07 -15.52 -24.30
C SER A 14 -25.64 -16.83 -23.65
N VAL A 15 -26.22 -17.92 -24.17
CA VAL A 15 -25.73 -19.28 -23.95
C VAL A 15 -24.41 -19.43 -24.73
N GLY A 16 -23.32 -19.72 -24.02
CA GLY A 16 -22.20 -20.46 -24.60
C GLY A 16 -21.13 -19.69 -25.38
N THR A 17 -20.61 -18.56 -24.89
CA THR A 17 -19.45 -17.88 -25.49
C THR A 17 -18.15 -18.71 -25.51
N ARG A 18 -18.07 -19.82 -24.76
CA ARG A 18 -16.87 -20.67 -24.71
C ARG A 18 -16.73 -21.64 -25.89
N HIS A 19 -17.83 -22.09 -26.49
CA HIS A 19 -17.78 -23.07 -27.60
C HIS A 19 -17.84 -22.41 -28.98
N TRP A 20 -18.37 -21.19 -29.08
CA TRP A 20 -18.41 -20.43 -30.34
C TRP A 20 -17.01 -20.28 -30.95
N LEU A 21 -16.02 -19.88 -30.13
CA LEU A 21 -14.64 -19.74 -30.59
C LEU A 21 -14.09 -21.06 -31.14
N SER A 22 -14.35 -22.18 -30.46
CA SER A 22 -13.94 -23.51 -30.92
C SER A 22 -14.59 -23.90 -32.25
N TYR A 23 -15.89 -23.66 -32.43
CA TYR A 23 -16.58 -23.91 -33.70
C TYR A 23 -16.10 -22.98 -34.82
N LEU A 24 -15.81 -21.72 -34.51
CA LEU A 24 -15.26 -20.76 -35.46
C LEU A 24 -13.88 -21.18 -35.96
N TYR A 25 -12.97 -21.54 -35.05
CA TYR A 25 -11.64 -22.05 -35.43
C TYR A 25 -11.71 -23.36 -36.20
N ALA A 26 -12.61 -24.28 -35.81
CA ALA A 26 -12.82 -25.53 -36.55
C ALA A 26 -13.36 -25.28 -37.96
N THR A 27 -14.28 -24.33 -38.13
CA THR A 27 -14.84 -23.95 -39.44
C THR A 27 -13.79 -23.30 -40.33
N ILE A 28 -12.98 -22.39 -39.77
CA ILE A 28 -11.86 -21.76 -40.50
C ILE A 28 -10.84 -22.83 -40.94
N GLY A 29 -10.48 -23.75 -40.03
CA GLY A 29 -9.57 -24.85 -40.36
C GLY A 29 -10.10 -25.75 -41.46
N ALA A 30 -11.37 -26.14 -41.39
CA ALA A 30 -12.02 -26.94 -42.43
C ALA A 30 -12.05 -26.22 -43.78
N LEU A 31 -12.37 -24.92 -43.79
CA LEU A 31 -12.40 -24.11 -45.01
C LEU A 31 -11.00 -24.01 -45.66
N LEU A 32 -9.96 -23.79 -44.86
CA LEU A 32 -8.58 -23.73 -45.35
C LEU A 32 -8.14 -25.08 -45.95
N LEU A 33 -8.52 -26.20 -45.35
CA LEU A 33 -8.24 -27.54 -45.89
C LEU A 33 -8.95 -27.78 -47.24
N VAL A 34 -10.21 -27.35 -47.36
CA VAL A 34 -10.96 -27.45 -48.62
C VAL A 34 -10.31 -26.59 -49.70
N ILE A 35 -9.93 -25.35 -49.38
CA ILE A 35 -9.26 -24.45 -50.33
C ILE A 35 -7.91 -25.02 -50.75
N ALA A 36 -7.10 -25.51 -49.81
CA ALA A 36 -5.82 -26.16 -50.11
C ALA A 36 -6.02 -27.37 -51.03
N PHE A 37 -7.02 -28.21 -50.75
CA PHE A 37 -7.36 -29.34 -51.62
C PHE A 37 -7.74 -28.89 -53.04
N LEU A 38 -8.61 -27.89 -53.17
CA LEU A 38 -9.03 -27.38 -54.48
C LEU A 38 -7.88 -26.79 -55.29
N LEU A 39 -6.93 -26.09 -54.65
CA LEU A 39 -5.77 -25.51 -55.30
C LEU A 39 -4.73 -26.55 -55.69
N LEU A 40 -4.53 -27.57 -54.86
CA LEU A 40 -3.48 -28.59 -55.04
C LEU A 40 -3.92 -29.77 -55.92
N TYR A 41 -5.21 -30.11 -55.93
CA TYR A 41 -5.76 -31.23 -56.69
C TYR A 41 -5.46 -31.21 -58.20
N PRO A 42 -5.61 -30.09 -58.94
CA PRO A 42 -5.31 -30.08 -60.36
C PRO A 42 -3.81 -30.23 -60.68
N LEU A 43 -2.93 -29.86 -59.74
CA LEU A 43 -1.47 -29.87 -59.91
C LEU A 43 -0.84 -31.26 -59.61
N ARG A 44 -1.63 -32.25 -59.18
CA ARG A 44 -1.15 -33.56 -58.74
C ARG A 44 -0.43 -34.41 -59.79
N HIS A 45 -0.57 -34.07 -61.07
CA HIS A 45 0.04 -34.82 -62.19
C HIS A 45 1.32 -34.15 -62.71
N VAL A 46 1.77 -33.06 -62.09
CA VAL A 46 3.03 -32.40 -62.47
C VAL A 46 4.20 -33.16 -61.86
N ASP A 47 5.21 -33.46 -62.68
CA ASP A 47 6.44 -34.12 -62.21
C ASP A 47 7.11 -33.30 -61.10
N GLY A 48 7.47 -33.96 -59.99
CA GLY A 48 8.07 -33.31 -58.81
C GLY A 48 7.06 -32.80 -57.77
N PHE A 49 5.77 -32.69 -58.09
CA PHE A 49 4.74 -32.15 -57.19
C PHE A 49 4.68 -32.85 -55.82
N ALA A 50 4.76 -34.18 -55.79
CA ALA A 50 4.73 -34.94 -54.53
C ALA A 50 5.96 -34.65 -53.65
N THR A 51 7.12 -34.38 -54.26
CA THR A 51 8.35 -34.05 -53.55
C THR A 51 8.28 -32.62 -53.03
N ASP A 52 7.88 -31.66 -53.87
CA ASP A 52 7.73 -30.26 -53.48
C ASP A 52 6.66 -30.07 -52.41
N LEU A 53 5.54 -30.80 -52.49
CA LEU A 53 4.49 -30.75 -51.47
C LEU A 53 5.00 -31.29 -50.13
N ARG A 54 5.75 -32.41 -50.12
CA ARG A 54 6.32 -32.96 -48.88
C ARG A 54 7.35 -32.03 -48.25
N ILE A 55 8.19 -31.38 -49.07
CA ILE A 55 9.18 -30.42 -48.59
C ILE A 55 8.49 -29.19 -48.02
N ASN A 56 7.53 -28.60 -48.75
CA ASN A 56 6.84 -27.40 -48.30
C ASN A 56 5.93 -27.64 -47.09
N VAL A 57 5.15 -28.73 -47.08
CA VAL A 57 4.31 -29.08 -45.92
C VAL A 57 5.19 -29.47 -44.73
N GLY A 58 6.27 -30.22 -44.96
CA GLY A 58 7.23 -30.58 -43.91
C GLY A 58 7.89 -29.36 -43.27
N SER A 59 8.36 -28.41 -44.09
CA SER A 59 8.95 -27.15 -43.60
C SER A 59 7.94 -26.31 -42.84
N ASN A 60 6.74 -26.11 -43.37
CA ASN A 60 5.71 -25.30 -42.71
C ASN A 60 5.22 -25.90 -41.39
N LEU A 61 5.13 -27.23 -41.30
CA LEU A 61 4.79 -27.90 -40.03
C LEU A 61 5.92 -27.77 -39.01
N LEU A 62 7.17 -27.90 -39.44
CA LEU A 62 8.34 -27.69 -38.60
C LEU A 62 8.37 -26.25 -38.07
N ASP A 63 8.15 -25.26 -38.93
CA ASP A 63 8.10 -23.84 -38.59
C ASP A 63 6.96 -23.53 -37.61
N LEU A 64 5.78 -24.14 -37.80
CA LEU A 64 4.64 -23.98 -36.90
C LEU A 64 4.91 -24.60 -35.51
N VAL A 65 5.53 -25.78 -35.47
CA VAL A 65 5.90 -26.44 -34.20
C VAL A 65 6.98 -25.64 -33.48
N LEU A 66 7.99 -25.14 -34.20
CA LEU A 66 9.04 -24.31 -33.64
C LEU A 66 8.47 -22.98 -33.12
N ALA A 67 7.59 -22.34 -33.89
CA ALA A 67 6.86 -21.14 -33.47
C ALA A 67 6.02 -21.41 -32.23
N ALA A 68 5.27 -22.50 -32.15
CA ALA A 68 4.50 -22.84 -30.95
C ALA A 68 5.41 -23.07 -29.73
N LEU A 69 6.51 -23.82 -29.88
CA LEU A 69 7.45 -24.11 -28.80
C LEU A 69 8.22 -22.87 -28.31
N VAL A 70 8.42 -21.85 -29.14
CA VAL A 70 9.12 -20.61 -28.76
C VAL A 70 8.14 -19.53 -28.33
N LEU A 71 7.09 -19.24 -29.12
CA LEU A 71 6.12 -18.19 -28.82
C LEU A 71 5.22 -18.54 -27.66
N GLN A 72 4.80 -19.79 -27.46
CA GLN A 72 3.90 -20.11 -26.36
C GLN A 72 4.54 -19.88 -24.97
N PRO A 73 5.77 -20.34 -24.68
CA PRO A 73 6.43 -19.99 -23.42
C PRO A 73 6.77 -18.49 -23.34
N LEU A 74 7.05 -17.81 -24.46
CA LEU A 74 7.24 -16.36 -24.48
C LEU A 74 5.95 -15.60 -24.15
N ILE A 75 4.79 -16.01 -24.69
CA ILE A 75 3.48 -15.43 -24.38
C ILE A 75 3.08 -15.75 -22.94
N VAL A 76 3.38 -16.96 -22.44
CA VAL A 76 3.18 -17.31 -21.02
C VAL A 76 4.10 -16.48 -20.12
N SER A 77 5.34 -16.24 -20.53
CA SER A 77 6.29 -15.33 -19.85
C SER A 77 5.76 -13.89 -19.82
N LEU A 78 5.34 -13.35 -20.96
CA LEU A 78 4.79 -11.99 -21.08
C LEU A 78 3.46 -11.84 -20.35
N SER A 79 2.61 -12.88 -20.33
CA SER A 79 1.33 -12.87 -19.61
C SER A 79 1.48 -13.14 -18.11
N ARG A 80 2.60 -13.73 -17.64
CA ARG A 80 2.94 -13.78 -16.20
C ARG A 80 3.21 -12.37 -15.63
N ASN A 81 3.59 -11.42 -16.49
CA ASN A 81 3.74 -10.00 -16.18
C ASN A 81 2.48 -9.17 -16.52
N ALA A 82 1.35 -9.83 -16.86
CA ALA A 82 0.12 -9.13 -17.17
C ALA A 82 -0.40 -8.39 -15.93
N VAL A 83 -0.31 -7.06 -15.98
CA VAL A 83 -0.96 -6.14 -15.04
C VAL A 83 -2.46 -6.45 -15.03
N ARG A 84 -2.96 -6.98 -13.92
CA ARG A 84 -4.40 -7.20 -13.73
C ARG A 84 -4.99 -5.93 -13.15
N TRP A 85 -5.87 -5.31 -13.91
CA TRP A 85 -6.62 -4.14 -13.44
C TRP A 85 -7.77 -4.60 -12.55
N ARG A 86 -7.79 -4.14 -11.30
CA ARG A 86 -8.96 -4.27 -10.44
C ARG A 86 -9.55 -2.90 -10.14
N ASN A 87 -10.87 -2.84 -10.11
CA ASN A 87 -11.59 -1.62 -9.76
C ASN A 87 -11.51 -1.30 -8.25
N ARG A 88 -11.16 -2.29 -7.42
CA ARG A 88 -11.13 -2.20 -5.96
C ARG A 88 -10.12 -3.19 -5.37
N LEU A 89 -9.46 -2.81 -4.27
CA LEU A 89 -8.72 -3.77 -3.44
C LEU A 89 -9.70 -4.58 -2.57
N ASP A 90 -9.57 -5.90 -2.61
CA ASP A 90 -10.30 -6.80 -1.70
C ASP A 90 -9.43 -7.11 -0.47
N TYR A 91 -9.76 -6.47 0.66
CA TYR A 91 -9.06 -6.70 1.92
C TYR A 91 -9.17 -8.14 2.43
N ARG A 92 -10.26 -8.86 2.11
CA ARG A 92 -10.38 -10.27 2.47
C ARG A 92 -9.41 -11.13 1.67
N ASP A 93 -9.15 -10.76 0.41
CA ASP A 93 -8.13 -11.44 -0.40
C ASP A 93 -6.72 -11.17 0.13
N VAL A 94 -6.44 -9.94 0.57
CA VAL A 94 -5.17 -9.61 1.23
C VAL A 94 -4.98 -10.43 2.51
N ILE A 95 -5.99 -10.53 3.36
CA ILE A 95 -5.94 -11.35 4.58
C ILE A 95 -5.67 -12.82 4.25
N ARG A 96 -6.41 -13.40 3.30
CA ARG A 96 -6.18 -14.79 2.83
C ARG A 96 -4.77 -15.03 2.28
N ARG A 97 -4.15 -14.00 1.70
CA ARG A 97 -2.76 -14.07 1.23
C ARG A 97 -1.80 -14.07 2.41
N ILE A 98 -2.02 -13.22 3.41
CA ILE A 98 -1.21 -13.17 4.64
C ILE A 98 -1.26 -14.52 5.38
N GLU A 99 -2.44 -15.13 5.47
CA GLU A 99 -2.62 -16.47 6.05
C GLU A 99 -1.73 -17.53 5.39
N ARG A 100 -1.37 -17.35 4.12
CA ARG A 100 -0.54 -18.28 3.33
C ARG A 100 0.87 -17.76 3.06
N ALA A 101 1.22 -16.59 3.60
CA ALA A 101 2.51 -15.96 3.38
C ALA A 101 3.65 -16.80 3.96
N THR A 102 4.80 -16.73 3.31
CA THR A 102 5.99 -17.54 3.62
C THR A 102 7.27 -16.73 3.82
N ASP A 103 7.37 -15.49 3.33
CA ASP A 103 8.55 -14.66 3.50
C ASP A 103 8.21 -13.31 4.15
N ARG A 104 7.37 -12.49 3.49
CA ARG A 104 7.15 -11.12 3.96
C ARG A 104 5.84 -10.48 3.53
N MET A 105 5.48 -9.44 4.28
CA MET A 105 4.36 -8.56 4.04
C MET A 105 4.82 -7.11 4.22
N GLU A 106 4.52 -6.27 3.24
CA GLU A 106 4.94 -4.86 3.23
C GLU A 106 3.74 -3.95 2.92
N ILE A 107 3.58 -2.87 3.68
CA ILE A 107 2.57 -1.82 3.46
C ILE A 107 3.26 -0.47 3.41
N TRP A 108 2.94 0.34 2.40
CA TRP A 108 3.24 1.78 2.42
C TRP A 108 2.03 2.59 1.98
N LYS A 109 1.39 3.26 2.94
CA LYS A 109 0.13 3.99 2.73
C LYS A 109 -0.04 5.13 3.73
N HIS A 110 -0.89 6.09 3.41
CA HIS A 110 -1.37 7.04 4.42
C HIS A 110 -2.13 6.32 5.55
N TRP A 111 -3.08 5.44 5.20
CA TRP A 111 -3.72 4.49 6.12
C TRP A 111 -4.18 3.21 5.37
N THR A 112 -4.45 2.15 6.13
CA THR A 112 -4.93 0.87 5.61
C THR A 112 -6.33 0.54 6.12
N GLY A 113 -7.18 0.00 5.23
CA GLY A 113 -8.49 -0.52 5.64
C GLY A 113 -8.41 -1.87 6.36
N LEU A 114 -7.25 -2.54 6.36
CA LEU A 114 -7.04 -3.80 7.11
C LEU A 114 -7.26 -3.62 8.62
N LEU A 115 -7.05 -2.40 9.12
CA LEU A 115 -7.22 -2.02 10.52
C LEU A 115 -8.58 -1.37 10.79
N GLU A 116 -9.54 -1.44 9.87
CA GLU A 116 -10.92 -1.04 10.17
C GLU A 116 -11.65 -2.18 10.90
N ASN A 117 -12.58 -1.85 11.80
CA ASN A 117 -13.29 -2.81 12.68
C ASN A 117 -13.78 -4.10 11.97
N GLN A 118 -14.21 -3.99 10.72
CA GLN A 118 -14.72 -5.11 9.93
C GLN A 118 -13.65 -6.12 9.46
N TYR A 119 -12.38 -5.71 9.40
CA TYR A 119 -11.26 -6.53 8.92
C TYR A 119 -10.21 -6.77 9.99
N GLU A 120 -10.13 -5.90 11.00
CA GLU A 120 -9.13 -5.92 12.07
C GLU A 120 -8.98 -7.29 12.75
N PRO A 121 -10.05 -7.98 13.20
CA PRO A 121 -9.89 -9.29 13.84
C PRO A 121 -9.28 -10.36 12.92
N GLY A 122 -9.68 -10.36 11.64
CA GLY A 122 -9.16 -11.32 10.66
C GLY A 122 -7.72 -10.99 10.27
N PHE A 123 -7.39 -9.70 10.18
CA PHE A 123 -6.03 -9.25 9.92
C PHE A 123 -5.10 -9.63 11.08
N GLU A 124 -5.50 -9.37 12.33
CA GLU A 124 -4.69 -9.69 13.51
C GLU A 124 -4.43 -11.19 13.63
N ALA A 125 -5.46 -12.03 13.45
CA ALA A 125 -5.32 -13.48 13.45
C ALA A 125 -4.36 -13.97 12.35
N ALA A 126 -4.46 -13.40 11.14
CA ALA A 126 -3.57 -13.74 10.04
C ALA A 126 -2.13 -13.29 10.28
N VAL A 127 -1.93 -12.10 10.89
CA VAL A 127 -0.61 -11.60 11.29
C VAL A 127 0.04 -12.53 12.29
N ARG A 128 -0.66 -12.89 13.38
CA ARG A 128 -0.13 -13.79 14.41
C ARG A 128 0.27 -15.15 13.82
N GLY A 129 -0.61 -15.78 13.03
CA GLY A 129 -0.31 -17.05 12.38
C GLY A 129 0.84 -16.98 11.36
N ALA A 130 1.05 -15.84 10.71
CA ALA A 130 2.17 -15.62 9.81
C ALA A 130 3.50 -15.39 10.55
N LEU A 131 3.47 -14.64 11.66
CA LEU A 131 4.63 -14.45 12.54
C LEU A 131 5.11 -15.78 13.13
N ASP A 132 4.19 -16.67 13.51
CA ASP A 132 4.52 -18.03 13.98
C ASP A 132 5.28 -18.86 12.93
N ARG A 133 5.13 -18.51 11.63
CA ARG A 133 5.86 -19.13 10.51
C ARG A 133 7.14 -18.37 10.13
N GLY A 134 7.50 -17.31 10.85
CA GLY A 134 8.68 -16.50 10.57
C GLY A 134 8.50 -15.43 9.48
N VAL A 135 7.26 -15.12 9.09
CA VAL A 135 6.98 -14.09 8.08
C VAL A 135 7.30 -12.70 8.65
N ARG A 136 8.01 -11.87 7.87
CA ARG A 136 8.37 -10.50 8.24
C ARG A 136 7.31 -9.49 7.82
N PHE A 137 6.96 -8.57 8.70
CA PHE A 137 6.02 -7.48 8.48
C PHE A 137 6.77 -6.16 8.53
N ARG A 138 6.60 -5.35 7.47
CA ARG A 138 7.14 -4.00 7.35
C ARG A 138 6.03 -3.04 6.98
N ILE A 139 5.56 -2.25 7.94
CA ILE A 139 4.43 -1.36 7.75
C ILE A 139 4.91 0.08 7.88
N MET A 140 4.70 0.87 6.84
CA MET A 140 5.00 2.30 6.84
C MET A 140 3.73 3.11 6.65
N LEU A 141 3.40 3.92 7.65
CA LEU A 141 2.24 4.80 7.64
C LEU A 141 2.65 6.29 7.64
N THR A 142 1.74 7.17 7.22
CA THR A 142 1.99 8.61 7.21
C THR A 142 1.60 9.24 8.55
N ASP A 143 2.45 10.15 9.04
CA ASP A 143 2.16 10.99 10.20
C ASP A 143 0.89 11.86 9.94
N PRO A 144 -0.17 11.76 10.76
CA PRO A 144 -1.38 12.56 10.58
C PRO A 144 -1.15 14.08 10.64
N SER A 145 -0.07 14.54 11.26
CA SER A 145 0.30 15.95 11.38
C SER A 145 1.17 16.48 10.24
N CYS A 146 1.51 15.67 9.23
CA CYS A 146 2.34 16.17 8.12
C CYS A 146 1.52 16.85 7.01
N PRO A 147 2.14 17.72 6.19
CA PRO A 147 1.46 18.39 5.08
C PRO A 147 0.79 17.43 4.09
N ASP A 148 1.43 16.29 3.79
CA ASP A 148 0.90 15.30 2.85
C ASP A 148 -0.36 14.60 3.40
N ALA A 149 -0.44 14.38 4.72
CA ALA A 149 -1.64 13.86 5.36
C ALA A 149 -2.80 14.85 5.26
N ALA A 150 -2.54 16.14 5.46
CA ALA A 150 -3.54 17.20 5.33
C ALA A 150 -4.06 17.34 3.90
N GLU A 151 -3.16 17.32 2.91
CA GLU A 151 -3.54 17.31 1.49
C GLU A 151 -4.37 16.07 1.15
N ARG A 152 -3.93 14.91 1.63
CA ARG A 152 -4.68 13.68 1.40
C ARG A 152 -6.08 13.73 2.01
N ALA A 153 -6.23 14.30 3.21
CA ALA A 153 -7.51 14.47 3.87
C ALA A 153 -8.47 15.36 3.07
N ARG A 154 -7.96 16.44 2.45
CA ARG A 154 -8.75 17.28 1.53
C ARG A 154 -9.23 16.50 0.31
N GLN A 155 -8.36 15.69 -0.29
CA GLN A 155 -8.67 14.94 -1.51
C GLN A 155 -9.77 13.88 -1.33
N VAL A 156 -9.91 13.30 -0.14
CA VAL A 156 -10.86 12.21 0.12
C VAL A 156 -12.10 12.63 0.91
N ALA A 157 -12.31 13.93 1.07
CA ALA A 157 -13.52 14.46 1.70
C ALA A 157 -14.78 13.87 1.03
N PRO A 158 -15.81 13.47 1.80
CA PRO A 158 -16.05 13.77 3.22
C PRO A 158 -15.45 12.73 4.20
N THR A 159 -14.57 11.83 3.77
CA THR A 159 -13.92 10.89 4.71
C THR A 159 -13.00 11.64 5.66
N ASP A 160 -13.21 11.44 6.96
CA ASP A 160 -12.28 11.88 8.01
C ASP A 160 -11.00 11.04 8.02
N ALA A 161 -10.09 11.37 7.10
CA ALA A 161 -8.87 10.62 6.86
C ALA A 161 -7.88 10.73 8.02
N LEU A 162 -7.75 11.92 8.64
CA LEU A 162 -6.80 12.14 9.73
C LEU A 162 -7.12 11.26 10.93
N ARG A 163 -8.41 11.16 11.29
CA ARG A 163 -8.84 10.21 12.33
C ARG A 163 -8.54 8.77 11.96
N LEU A 164 -8.73 8.36 10.69
CA LEU A 164 -8.41 7.00 10.25
C LEU A 164 -6.91 6.69 10.30
N MET A 165 -6.06 7.65 9.92
CA MET A 165 -4.60 7.53 10.03
C MET A 165 -4.19 7.36 11.50
N ARG A 166 -4.69 8.22 12.40
CA ARG A 166 -4.44 8.12 13.84
C ARG A 166 -4.88 6.76 14.40
N GLN A 167 -6.11 6.34 14.12
CA GLN A 167 -6.62 5.05 14.58
C GLN A 167 -5.85 3.84 14.03
N ASN A 168 -5.26 3.95 12.84
CA ASN A 168 -4.40 2.89 12.30
C ASN A 168 -3.12 2.75 13.13
N ILE A 169 -2.48 3.87 13.47
CA ILE A 169 -1.26 3.88 14.29
C ILE A 169 -1.56 3.35 15.70
N GLU A 170 -2.64 3.81 16.32
CA GLU A 170 -3.10 3.35 17.65
C GLU A 170 -3.36 1.83 17.68
N ARG A 171 -4.01 1.29 16.65
CA ARG A 171 -4.26 -0.16 16.54
C ARG A 171 -2.98 -0.97 16.34
N LEU A 172 -2.03 -0.45 15.55
CA LEU A 172 -0.74 -1.11 15.36
C LEU A 172 0.09 -1.10 16.65
N ASP A 173 0.05 -0.01 17.40
CA ASP A 173 0.69 0.08 18.72
C ASP A 173 0.15 -0.99 19.67
N LYS A 174 -1.17 -1.13 19.72
CA LYS A 174 -1.83 -2.18 20.48
C LYS A 174 -1.36 -3.57 20.05
N ILE A 175 -1.36 -3.86 18.76
CA ILE A 175 -0.87 -5.14 18.23
C ILE A 175 0.57 -5.39 18.69
N ILE A 176 1.47 -4.42 18.53
CA ILE A 176 2.88 -4.53 18.96
C ILE A 176 2.99 -4.80 20.46
N SER A 177 2.20 -4.12 21.29
CA SER A 177 2.23 -4.28 22.75
C SER A 177 1.78 -5.68 23.19
N GLU A 178 0.92 -6.33 22.41
CA GLU A 178 0.36 -7.67 22.66
C GLU A 178 1.15 -8.79 21.95
N LEU A 179 2.21 -8.44 21.18
CA LEU A 179 3.06 -9.43 20.52
C LEU A 179 4.07 -10.03 21.50
N PRO A 180 4.26 -11.37 21.49
CA PRO A 180 5.36 -12.02 22.18
C PRO A 180 6.71 -11.43 21.78
N ALA A 181 7.66 -11.37 22.72
CA ALA A 181 8.99 -10.82 22.49
C ALA A 181 9.70 -11.42 21.27
N GLN A 182 9.51 -12.71 21.02
CA GLN A 182 10.09 -13.44 19.89
C GLN A 182 9.61 -12.95 18.50
N HIS A 183 8.49 -12.23 18.43
CA HIS A 183 7.93 -11.71 17.18
C HIS A 183 8.26 -10.24 16.91
N ARG A 184 8.87 -9.52 17.88
CA ARG A 184 9.07 -8.07 17.78
C ARG A 184 9.97 -7.68 16.62
N ASP A 185 11.04 -8.43 16.37
CA ASP A 185 11.95 -8.15 15.25
C ASP A 185 11.34 -8.46 13.88
N LEU A 186 10.33 -9.34 13.86
CA LEU A 186 9.59 -9.71 12.65
C LEU A 186 8.44 -8.74 12.35
N PHE A 187 8.01 -7.90 13.29
CA PHE A 187 6.90 -6.97 13.09
C PHE A 187 7.33 -5.52 13.31
N GLN A 188 7.68 -4.84 12.23
CA GLN A 188 8.21 -3.48 12.26
C GLN A 188 7.20 -2.48 11.68
N VAL A 189 6.96 -1.40 12.43
CA VAL A 189 6.10 -0.29 12.02
C VAL A 189 6.89 1.01 12.10
N TRP A 190 6.90 1.76 11.00
CA TRP A 190 7.53 3.07 10.91
C TRP A 190 6.52 4.15 10.50
N ILE A 191 6.64 5.32 11.11
CA ILE A 191 5.84 6.50 10.79
C ILE A 191 6.69 7.47 9.98
N SER A 192 6.17 7.87 8.84
CA SER A 192 6.84 8.74 7.87
C SER A 192 6.19 10.12 7.86
N SER A 193 7.01 11.17 7.99
CA SER A 193 6.59 12.56 7.77
C SER A 193 6.31 12.89 6.30
N VAL A 194 6.72 12.01 5.38
CA VAL A 194 6.48 12.11 3.93
C VAL A 194 5.43 11.07 3.52
N GLY A 195 4.41 11.51 2.81
CA GLY A 195 3.38 10.66 2.26
C GLY A 195 3.89 9.78 1.12
N PRO A 196 3.32 8.59 0.92
CA PRO A 196 3.59 7.80 -0.27
C PRO A 196 3.08 8.49 -1.53
N ALA A 197 3.87 8.46 -2.61
CA ALA A 197 3.37 8.78 -3.95
C ALA A 197 2.39 7.71 -4.46
N HIS A 198 2.55 6.45 -4.01
CA HIS A 198 1.74 5.32 -4.41
C HIS A 198 1.43 4.39 -3.24
N ALA A 199 0.22 3.85 -3.21
CA ALA A 199 -0.17 2.88 -2.19
C ALA A 199 0.38 1.50 -2.54
N ILE A 200 1.08 0.88 -1.59
CA ILE A 200 1.67 -0.44 -1.76
C ILE A 200 1.08 -1.43 -0.76
N TYR A 201 0.69 -2.60 -1.27
CA TYR A 201 0.55 -3.84 -0.50
C TYR A 201 1.38 -4.93 -1.15
N ARG A 202 2.31 -5.51 -0.42
CA ARG A 202 3.04 -6.71 -0.85
C ARG A 202 2.75 -7.86 0.08
N VAL A 203 2.54 -9.04 -0.51
CA VAL A 203 2.58 -10.32 0.21
C VAL A 203 3.39 -11.29 -0.66
N ASP A 204 4.58 -11.64 -0.19
CA ASP A 204 5.58 -12.42 -0.93
C ASP A 204 5.82 -11.83 -2.35
N ASP A 205 5.50 -12.61 -3.40
CA ASP A 205 5.63 -12.25 -4.82
C ASP A 205 4.40 -11.50 -5.39
N TRP A 206 3.38 -11.25 -4.58
CA TRP A 206 2.19 -10.49 -4.97
C TRP A 206 2.30 -9.04 -4.53
N LEU A 207 2.04 -8.11 -5.46
CA LEU A 207 2.07 -6.68 -5.22
C LEU A 207 0.77 -6.03 -5.74
N SER A 208 0.09 -5.29 -4.88
CA SER A 208 -0.94 -4.34 -5.30
C SER A 208 -0.40 -2.93 -5.20
N TYR A 209 -0.55 -2.19 -6.31
CA TYR A 209 -0.10 -0.83 -6.46
C TYR A 209 -1.27 0.06 -6.87
N GLY A 210 -1.57 1.08 -6.06
CA GLY A 210 -2.66 2.01 -6.29
C GLY A 210 -2.18 3.46 -6.38
N LEU A 211 -2.70 4.21 -7.35
CA LEU A 211 -2.54 5.66 -7.40
C LEU A 211 -3.55 6.33 -6.45
N PHE A 212 -3.11 7.37 -5.75
CA PHE A 212 -4.00 8.20 -4.94
C PHE A 212 -4.81 9.12 -5.87
N ARG A 213 -6.15 9.05 -5.77
CA ARG A 213 -7.10 9.92 -6.49
C ARG A 213 -8.08 10.56 -5.50
N ASP A 214 -9.16 11.16 -6.00
CA ASP A 214 -10.27 11.78 -5.25
C ASP A 214 -11.03 10.85 -4.27
N ARG A 215 -10.67 9.56 -4.20
CA ARG A 215 -11.32 8.57 -3.33
C ARG A 215 -10.30 7.82 -2.49
N ARG A 216 -10.79 7.04 -1.52
CA ARG A 216 -9.94 6.10 -0.77
C ARG A 216 -9.20 5.20 -1.76
N VAL A 217 -7.95 4.83 -1.44
CA VAL A 217 -7.15 3.97 -2.34
C VAL A 217 -7.84 2.64 -2.58
N SER A 218 -8.47 2.08 -1.54
CA SER A 218 -9.23 0.83 -1.70
C SER A 218 -10.40 0.98 -2.63
N GLU A 219 -10.95 2.17 -2.83
CA GLU A 219 -12.11 2.47 -3.67
C GLU A 219 -11.74 3.01 -5.05
N SER A 220 -10.44 3.15 -5.31
CA SER A 220 -9.88 3.57 -6.59
C SER A 220 -9.37 2.35 -7.35
N SER A 221 -9.25 2.47 -8.68
CA SER A 221 -8.65 1.41 -9.50
C SER A 221 -7.21 1.13 -9.04
N GLN A 222 -6.92 -0.14 -8.80
CA GLN A 222 -5.60 -0.64 -8.43
C GLN A 222 -5.03 -1.51 -9.54
N ARG A 223 -3.72 -1.40 -9.73
CA ARG A 223 -2.95 -2.29 -10.59
C ARG A 223 -2.42 -3.42 -9.71
N GLU A 224 -2.92 -4.64 -9.91
CA GLU A 224 -2.32 -5.84 -9.34
C GLU A 224 -1.24 -6.34 -10.29
N VAL A 225 -0.02 -6.44 -9.79
CA VAL A 225 1.14 -6.92 -10.57
C VAL A 225 1.82 -8.02 -9.77
N ARG A 226 2.44 -8.99 -10.45
CA ARG A 226 3.41 -9.86 -9.78
C ARG A 226 4.74 -9.12 -9.67
N VAL A 227 5.45 -9.33 -8.57
CA VAL A 227 6.71 -8.63 -8.26
C VAL A 227 7.75 -8.76 -9.38
N ARG A 228 7.80 -9.89 -10.09
CA ARG A 228 8.83 -10.22 -11.12
C ARG A 228 8.65 -9.54 -12.49
N GLY A 229 8.07 -8.34 -12.52
CA GLY A 229 8.02 -7.50 -13.72
C GLY A 229 8.55 -6.10 -13.43
N ASP A 230 9.01 -5.38 -14.45
CA ASP A 230 9.73 -4.09 -14.34
C ASP A 230 9.03 -3.07 -13.41
N LEU A 231 7.69 -3.00 -13.46
CA LEU A 231 6.90 -2.11 -12.60
C LEU A 231 6.85 -2.56 -11.13
N GLY A 232 6.91 -3.87 -10.89
CA GLY A 232 6.99 -4.43 -9.54
C GLY A 232 8.33 -4.12 -8.91
N GLU A 233 9.44 -4.30 -9.64
CA GLU A 233 10.79 -4.01 -9.16
C GLU A 233 10.97 -2.53 -8.79
N LEU A 234 10.51 -1.60 -9.64
CA LEU A 234 10.57 -0.16 -9.34
C LEU A 234 9.78 0.22 -8.07
N ALA A 235 8.59 -0.38 -7.87
CA ALA A 235 7.79 -0.12 -6.68
C ALA A 235 8.44 -0.68 -5.40
N LEU A 236 9.13 -1.82 -5.51
CA LEU A 236 9.90 -2.38 -4.41
C LEU A 236 11.15 -1.56 -4.10
N GLU A 237 11.88 -1.11 -5.12
CA GLU A 237 13.04 -0.25 -4.95
C GLU A 237 12.64 1.07 -4.26
N ALA A 238 11.51 1.68 -4.66
CA ALA A 238 10.98 2.86 -3.99
C ALA A 238 10.62 2.60 -2.52
N PHE A 239 10.06 1.43 -2.21
CA PHE A 239 9.76 1.03 -0.84
C PHE A 239 11.05 0.85 -0.03
N ASP A 240 12.01 0.08 -0.52
CA ASP A 240 13.27 -0.22 0.16
C ASP A 240 14.11 1.04 0.36
N ASN A 241 14.18 1.93 -0.64
CA ASN A 241 14.86 3.22 -0.53
C ASN A 241 14.21 4.09 0.56
N ARG A 242 12.88 4.11 0.65
CA ARG A 242 12.21 4.86 1.71
C ARG A 242 12.39 4.20 3.08
N TRP A 243 12.28 2.88 3.16
CA TRP A 243 12.40 2.09 4.38
C TRP A 243 13.78 2.24 5.05
N ASN A 244 14.84 2.34 4.25
CA ASN A 244 16.21 2.54 4.74
C ASN A 244 16.62 4.03 4.79
N GLY A 245 15.69 4.94 4.49
CA GLY A 245 15.92 6.37 4.51
C GLY A 245 15.88 6.98 5.90
N THR A 246 16.23 8.26 6.00
CA THR A 246 16.16 9.03 7.25
C THR A 246 14.74 9.57 7.50
N GLY A 247 14.46 9.93 8.76
CA GLY A 247 13.21 10.56 9.17
C GLY A 247 12.01 9.60 9.30
N LEU A 248 12.27 8.31 9.46
CA LEU A 248 11.28 7.35 9.93
C LEU A 248 11.33 7.27 11.45
N LEU A 249 10.16 7.30 12.08
CA LEU A 249 10.01 7.24 13.53
C LEU A 249 9.34 5.93 13.95
N SER A 250 9.80 5.32 15.05
CA SER A 250 9.03 4.25 15.68
C SER A 250 7.67 4.80 16.15
N ILE A 251 6.71 3.96 16.48
CA ILE A 251 5.43 4.46 17.04
C ILE A 251 5.67 5.21 18.36
N ALA A 252 6.59 4.73 19.20
CA ALA A 252 6.94 5.37 20.46
C ALA A 252 7.53 6.77 20.23
N ASP A 253 8.54 6.86 19.36
CA ASP A 253 9.20 8.13 19.02
C ASP A 253 8.27 9.06 18.24
N HIS A 254 7.31 8.52 17.49
CA HIS A 254 6.29 9.32 16.83
C HIS A 254 5.43 10.06 17.85
N TYR A 255 5.03 9.44 18.95
CA TYR A 255 4.13 10.07 19.92
C TYR A 255 4.84 10.88 21.00
N ARG A 256 6.08 10.52 21.36
CA ARG A 256 6.74 11.07 22.56
C ARG A 256 8.18 11.44 22.28
N MET A 257 8.61 12.46 22.99
CA MET A 257 10.00 12.87 23.06
C MET A 257 10.43 13.00 24.51
N SER A 258 11.62 12.52 24.79
CA SER A 258 12.22 12.59 26.10
C SER A 258 12.99 13.90 26.29
N LEU A 259 12.46 14.77 27.15
CA LEU A 259 13.05 16.07 27.48
C LEU A 259 13.53 16.11 28.92
N ARG A 260 14.69 16.69 29.13
CA ARG A 260 15.28 16.94 30.44
C ARG A 260 15.21 18.42 30.75
N PHE A 261 14.50 18.76 31.81
CA PHE A 261 14.36 20.11 32.34
C PHE A 261 15.34 20.30 33.50
N THR A 262 16.02 21.44 33.53
CA THR A 262 16.87 21.84 34.65
C THR A 262 16.38 23.19 35.17
N VAL A 263 16.06 23.24 36.46
CA VAL A 263 15.62 24.46 37.17
C VAL A 263 16.36 24.51 38.50
N HIS A 264 17.11 25.58 38.75
CA HIS A 264 17.90 25.74 39.99
C HIS A 264 18.74 24.49 40.35
N ASP A 265 19.47 23.95 39.38
CA ASP A 265 20.28 22.71 39.47
C ASP A 265 19.50 21.41 39.73
N ALA A 266 18.17 21.47 39.88
CA ALA A 266 17.31 20.29 39.91
C ALA A 266 16.98 19.85 38.48
N THR A 267 17.30 18.60 38.16
CA THR A 267 17.07 18.02 36.84
C THR A 267 15.94 16.99 36.89
N VAL A 268 14.93 17.16 36.03
CA VAL A 268 13.78 16.24 35.89
C VAL A 268 13.60 15.85 34.43
N GLN A 269 13.38 14.56 34.19
CA GLN A 269 13.09 14.03 32.85
C GLN A 269 11.58 13.84 32.66
N HIS A 270 11.09 14.26 31.50
CA HIS A 270 9.70 14.15 31.10
C HIS A 270 9.57 13.52 29.71
N GLU A 271 8.63 12.59 29.56
CA GLU A 271 8.18 12.10 28.25
C GLU A 271 7.00 12.95 27.80
N LEU A 272 7.22 13.82 26.82
CA LEU A 272 6.24 14.80 26.38
C LEU A 272 5.74 14.49 24.97
N THR A 273 4.45 14.69 24.74
CA THR A 273 3.87 14.61 23.40
C THR A 273 4.23 15.83 22.58
N TYR A 274 4.43 15.66 21.28
CA TYR A 274 4.89 16.76 20.42
C TYR A 274 4.35 16.70 18.99
N VAL A 275 4.47 17.82 18.29
CA VAL A 275 4.29 17.95 16.83
C VAL A 275 5.47 18.71 16.22
N LEU A 276 5.63 18.56 14.91
CA LEU A 276 6.58 19.30 14.11
C LEU A 276 5.87 20.39 13.32
N HIS A 277 6.40 21.61 13.35
CA HIS A 277 5.96 22.71 12.49
C HIS A 277 7.19 23.46 12.00
N ASP A 278 7.33 23.59 10.68
CA ASP A 278 8.47 24.26 10.02
C ASP A 278 9.86 23.75 10.47
N GLY A 279 9.95 22.45 10.76
CA GLY A 279 11.18 21.80 11.23
C GLY A 279 11.48 21.97 12.73
N GLU A 280 10.64 22.72 13.45
CA GLU A 280 10.76 22.95 14.88
C GLU A 280 9.86 22.00 15.67
N HIS A 281 10.31 21.62 16.87
CA HIS A 281 9.55 20.77 17.78
C HIS A 281 8.67 21.62 18.68
N TRP A 282 7.38 21.28 18.73
CA TRP A 282 6.38 21.90 19.58
C TRP A 282 5.88 20.86 20.58
N VAL A 283 6.19 21.06 21.86
CA VAL A 283 5.97 20.08 22.92
C VAL A 283 4.80 20.50 23.80
N ASN A 284 3.93 19.54 24.14
CA ASN A 284 2.88 19.75 25.11
C ASN A 284 3.46 19.58 26.52
N VAL A 285 3.48 20.67 27.28
CA VAL A 285 3.97 20.66 28.67
C VAL A 285 2.87 20.40 29.68
N ASN A 286 1.59 20.45 29.29
CA ASN A 286 0.47 20.21 30.18
C ASN A 286 0.13 18.71 30.27
N PRO A 287 -0.07 18.15 31.48
CA PRO A 287 0.22 18.72 32.81
C PRO A 287 1.65 18.46 33.30
N ALA A 288 2.35 17.52 32.68
CA ALA A 288 3.52 16.87 33.25
C ALA A 288 4.70 17.82 33.53
N ALA A 289 4.93 18.81 32.67
CA ALA A 289 6.08 19.71 32.75
C ALA A 289 5.68 21.17 33.00
N LEU A 290 4.40 21.45 33.28
CA LEU A 290 3.87 22.81 33.37
C LEU A 290 4.61 23.67 34.39
N GLN A 291 4.97 23.11 35.54
CA GLN A 291 5.69 23.82 36.62
C GLN A 291 7.12 24.20 36.22
N HIS A 292 7.79 23.36 35.43
CA HIS A 292 9.17 23.60 34.99
C HIS A 292 9.21 24.51 33.76
N ALA A 293 8.25 24.37 32.85
CA ALA A 293 8.24 25.04 31.55
C ALA A 293 8.08 26.57 31.60
N PHE A 294 7.46 27.09 32.65
CA PHE A 294 7.26 28.54 32.84
C PHE A 294 8.20 29.16 33.88
N HIS A 295 9.15 28.38 34.41
CA HIS A 295 10.13 28.91 35.34
C HIS A 295 11.11 29.83 34.59
N PRO A 296 11.47 31.03 35.09
CA PRO A 296 12.34 31.96 34.35
C PRO A 296 13.72 31.39 34.03
N ASP A 297 14.26 30.54 34.92
CA ASP A 297 15.59 29.93 34.78
C ASP A 297 15.56 28.51 34.21
N HIS A 298 14.50 28.14 33.46
CA HIS A 298 14.43 26.78 32.91
C HIS A 298 15.40 26.59 31.75
N GLU A 299 16.16 25.49 31.78
CA GLU A 299 16.90 24.98 30.63
C GLU A 299 16.33 23.62 30.21
N VAL A 300 16.21 23.39 28.91
CA VAL A 300 15.73 22.11 28.34
C VAL A 300 16.82 21.47 27.49
N SER A 301 16.96 20.15 27.57
CA SER A 301 17.79 19.37 26.66
C SER A 301 17.04 18.12 26.19
N VAL A 302 17.29 17.69 24.96
CA VAL A 302 16.75 16.43 24.44
C VAL A 302 17.60 15.29 24.99
N CYS A 303 16.96 14.28 25.59
CA CYS A 303 17.70 13.13 26.12
C CYS A 303 18.37 12.38 24.95
N GLY A 304 19.68 12.14 25.07
CA GLY A 304 20.49 11.48 24.04
C GLY A 304 21.25 12.41 23.09
N ASP A 305 20.89 13.70 22.99
CA ASP A 305 21.62 14.68 22.15
C ASP A 305 22.76 15.39 22.92
N GLY A 306 22.77 15.24 24.25
CA GLY A 306 23.92 15.41 25.16
C GLY A 306 24.57 16.81 25.27
N SER A 307 24.29 17.73 24.35
CA SER A 307 25.07 18.97 24.20
C SER A 307 24.25 20.20 23.87
N ARG A 308 23.08 20.05 23.24
CA ARG A 308 22.24 21.19 22.86
C ARG A 308 21.28 21.57 23.99
N ARG A 309 21.35 22.86 24.35
CA ARG A 309 20.42 23.50 25.28
C ARG A 309 19.36 24.26 24.50
N TYR A 310 18.16 24.17 25.00
CA TYR A 310 16.97 24.76 24.44
C TYR A 310 16.22 25.52 25.54
N VAL A 311 15.43 26.49 25.11
CA VAL A 311 14.42 27.16 25.93
C VAL A 311 13.05 26.93 25.30
N LEU A 312 12.02 26.95 26.13
CA LEU A 312 10.64 26.87 25.67
C LEU A 312 10.11 28.27 25.40
N ALA A 313 9.86 28.54 24.12
CA ALA A 313 9.31 29.80 23.66
C ALA A 313 7.82 29.67 23.35
N ASP A 314 7.06 30.70 23.72
CA ASP A 314 5.68 30.83 23.29
C ASP A 314 5.59 31.33 21.83
N ALA A 315 4.45 31.10 21.20
CA ALA A 315 4.19 31.45 19.81
C ALA A 315 3.36 32.74 19.67
N SER A 316 3.37 33.31 18.47
CA SER A 316 2.29 34.20 18.05
C SER A 316 0.94 33.47 18.05
N PRO A 317 -0.20 34.16 18.24
CA PRO A 317 -1.52 33.54 18.20
C PRO A 317 -1.80 32.72 16.94
N GLU A 318 -1.38 33.21 15.77
CA GLU A 318 -1.55 32.53 14.48
C GLU A 318 -0.75 31.21 14.39
N THR A 319 0.49 31.22 14.87
CA THR A 319 1.33 30.02 14.91
C THR A 319 0.75 28.99 15.88
N ARG A 320 0.25 29.45 17.03
CA ARG A 320 -0.40 28.60 18.03
C ARG A 320 -1.60 27.88 17.45
N GLU A 321 -2.46 28.57 16.70
CA GLU A 321 -3.63 27.95 16.04
C GLU A 321 -3.22 26.85 15.07
N ARG A 322 -2.21 27.10 14.23
CA ARG A 322 -1.69 26.10 13.28
C ARG A 322 -1.12 24.89 14.01
N VAL A 323 -0.29 25.10 15.03
CA VAL A 323 0.35 24.04 15.81
C VAL A 323 -0.69 23.22 16.57
N LEU A 324 -1.73 23.86 17.13
CA LEU A 324 -2.86 23.17 17.75
C LEU A 324 -3.65 22.32 16.75
N ALA A 325 -3.84 22.78 15.51
CA ALA A 325 -4.47 21.98 14.47
C ALA A 325 -3.65 20.73 14.10
N LEU A 326 -2.32 20.86 14.01
CA LEU A 326 -1.40 19.72 13.82
C LEU A 326 -1.47 18.75 15.01
N TYR A 327 -1.50 19.27 16.23
CA TYR A 327 -1.66 18.48 17.44
C TYR A 327 -2.99 17.73 17.44
N ALA A 328 -4.08 18.40 17.08
CA ALA A 328 -5.39 17.78 17.00
C ALA A 328 -5.49 16.70 15.91
N ALA A 329 -4.77 16.87 14.79
CA ALA A 329 -4.67 15.83 13.76
C ALA A 329 -4.01 14.55 14.32
N LYS A 330 -2.90 14.72 15.07
CA LYS A 330 -2.09 13.62 15.60
C LYS A 330 -2.68 12.94 16.84
N TYR A 331 -3.25 13.70 17.76
CA TYR A 331 -3.72 13.21 19.06
C TYR A 331 -5.25 13.22 19.24
N GLY A 332 -5.99 13.88 18.34
CA GLY A 332 -7.44 14.07 18.46
C GLY A 332 -7.82 15.42 19.08
N ALA A 333 -9.13 15.69 19.20
CA ALA A 333 -9.62 16.96 19.70
C ALA A 333 -9.12 17.27 21.13
N ASP A 334 -8.80 18.55 21.35
CA ASP A 334 -7.94 19.10 22.39
C ASP A 334 -8.35 18.76 23.84
N GLN A 335 -7.36 18.36 24.65
CA GLN A 335 -7.44 18.05 26.09
C GLN A 335 -6.85 19.17 26.96
N GLY A 336 -6.75 20.40 26.44
CA GLY A 336 -6.09 21.53 27.11
C GLY A 336 -4.58 21.55 26.87
N ALA A 337 -4.13 21.19 25.67
CA ALA A 337 -2.71 21.17 25.33
C ALA A 337 -2.07 22.56 25.47
N VAL A 338 -0.90 22.61 26.11
CA VAL A 338 -0.08 23.82 26.21
C VAL A 338 1.19 23.57 25.40
N LEU A 339 1.18 24.04 24.15
CA LEU A 339 2.24 23.78 23.19
C LEU A 339 3.27 24.91 23.21
N LEU A 340 4.50 24.56 23.56
CA LEU A 340 5.64 25.48 23.56
C LEU A 340 6.68 25.00 22.55
N ARG A 341 7.35 25.95 21.92
CA ARG A 341 8.39 25.67 20.93
C ARG A 341 9.70 25.39 21.63
N LEU A 342 10.37 24.33 21.21
CA LEU A 342 11.75 24.05 21.57
C LEU A 342 12.69 24.90 20.68
N SER A 343 13.15 26.04 21.18
CA SER A 343 14.09 26.94 20.49
C SER A 343 15.49 26.82 21.07
N ASN A 344 16.52 26.91 20.23
CA ASN A 344 17.91 26.93 20.71
C ASN A 344 18.08 28.09 21.71
N ALA A 345 18.73 27.79 22.84
CA ALA A 345 19.04 28.77 23.89
C ALA A 345 20.08 29.80 23.43
#